data_AF-A0AA40KHW0-F1
#
_entry.id   AF-A0AA40KHW0-F1
#
_cell.length_a   1.000
_cell.length_b   1.000
_cell.length_c   1.000
_cell.angle_alpha   90.00
_cell.angle_beta   90.00
_cell.angle_gamma   90.00
#
_symmetry.space_group_name_H-M   'P 1'
#
loop_
_entity.id
_entity.type
_entity.pdbx_description
1 polymer ?
#
loop_
_entity_poly.entity_id
_entity_poly.type
_entity_poly.pdbx_seq_one_letter_code
_entity_poly.pdbx_strand_id
1 'polypeptide(L)'
;MGFPRRRSLWLKVAILATAVWATVCFLLYTEDRANAVQGLAPSGVAAPQMATGFVPAAAPLRKETPFNAQPKPKLIQAGPEQGGGVLVAPREPDSSAPGEMGRPVILPTNLTAEIKKLVDDGWLNNAFNQYVSDLISVHRTLPDPRDPW
;
A
#
# COMPACT_ATOMS: atom_id res chain seq x y z
N MET A 1 -5.24 49.27 -38.38
CA MET A 1 -6.41 48.38 -38.21
C MET A 1 -6.96 48.52 -36.81
N GLY A 2 -8.13 49.12 -36.62
CA GLY A 2 -8.79 49.22 -35.32
C GLY A 2 -9.86 48.15 -35.14
N PHE A 3 -9.61 47.14 -34.30
CA PHE A 3 -10.63 46.14 -33.98
C PHE A 3 -11.79 46.76 -33.19
N PRO A 4 -13.06 46.39 -33.45
CA PRO A 4 -14.21 46.95 -32.76
C PRO A 4 -14.21 46.53 -31.28
N ARG A 5 -13.81 47.45 -30.40
CA ARG A 5 -13.62 47.29 -28.93
C ARG A 5 -14.73 46.49 -28.23
N ARG A 6 -15.97 46.59 -28.72
CA ARG A 6 -17.16 45.91 -28.17
C ARG A 6 -17.15 44.38 -28.33
N ARG A 7 -16.58 43.84 -29.42
CA ARG A 7 -16.53 42.37 -29.67
C ARG A 7 -15.43 41.67 -28.88
N SER A 8 -14.31 42.34 -28.65
CA SER A 8 -13.21 41.83 -27.81
C SER A 8 -13.61 41.67 -26.34
N LEU A 9 -14.55 42.48 -25.83
CA LEU A 9 -15.00 42.37 -24.44
C LEU A 9 -15.73 41.04 -24.19
N TRP A 10 -16.62 40.61 -25.10
CA TRP A 10 -17.27 39.29 -25.04
C TRP A 10 -16.26 38.14 -25.10
N LEU A 11 -15.24 38.22 -25.98
CA LEU A 11 -14.18 37.21 -26.04
C LEU A 11 -13.40 37.12 -24.71
N LYS A 12 -13.07 38.28 -24.09
CA LYS A 12 -12.39 38.32 -22.80
C LYS A 12 -13.24 37.76 -21.66
N VAL A 13 -14.54 38.07 -21.64
CA VAL A 13 -15.49 37.51 -20.66
C VAL A 13 -15.64 36.00 -20.85
N ALA A 14 -15.72 35.51 -22.08
CA ALA A 14 -15.75 34.07 -22.36
C ALA A 14 -14.48 33.37 -21.88
N ILE A 15 -13.28 33.91 -22.18
CA ILE A 15 -12.00 33.36 -21.71
C ILE A 15 -11.95 33.34 -20.17
N LEU A 16 -12.33 34.43 -19.50
CA LEU A 16 -12.37 34.50 -18.04
C LEU A 16 -13.38 33.50 -17.45
N ALA A 17 -14.57 33.37 -18.03
CA ALA A 17 -15.56 32.38 -17.60
C ALA A 17 -15.04 30.95 -17.74
N THR A 18 -14.37 30.61 -18.86
CA THR A 18 -13.76 29.29 -19.05
C THR A 18 -12.59 29.04 -18.09
N ALA A 19 -11.77 30.06 -17.79
CA ALA A 19 -10.68 29.94 -16.84
C ALA A 19 -11.19 29.74 -15.40
N VAL A 20 -12.20 30.52 -14.99
CA VAL A 20 -12.85 30.39 -13.68
C VAL A 20 -13.51 29.01 -13.53
N TRP A 21 -14.24 28.56 -14.55
CA TRP A 21 -14.84 27.21 -14.57
C TRP A 21 -13.77 26.12 -14.48
N ALA A 22 -12.68 26.22 -15.24
CA ALA A 22 -11.58 25.27 -15.19
C ALA A 22 -10.89 25.25 -13.81
N THR A 23 -10.71 26.40 -13.15
CA THR A 23 -10.20 26.44 -11.77
C THR A 23 -11.16 25.85 -10.74
N VAL A 24 -12.47 26.03 -10.91
CA VAL A 24 -13.48 25.39 -10.03
C VAL A 24 -13.45 23.87 -10.22
N CYS A 25 -13.44 23.38 -11.46
CA CYS A 25 -13.28 21.94 -11.73
C CYS A 25 -11.95 21.39 -11.22
N PHE A 26 -10.85 22.15 -11.33
CA PHE A 26 -9.55 21.75 -10.77
C PHE A 26 -9.59 21.66 -9.25
N LEU A 27 -10.18 22.66 -8.56
CA LEU A 27 -10.32 22.63 -7.11
C LEU A 27 -11.16 21.45 -6.66
N LEU A 28 -12.35 21.24 -7.24
CA LEU A 28 -13.20 20.07 -6.93
C LEU A 28 -12.48 18.75 -7.21
N TYR A 29 -11.69 18.65 -8.28
CA TYR A 29 -10.88 17.46 -8.57
C TYR A 29 -9.74 17.25 -7.55
N THR A 30 -9.10 18.32 -7.09
CA THR A 30 -8.10 18.24 -6.01
C THR A 30 -8.74 17.95 -4.66
N GLU A 31 -9.96 18.41 -4.40
CA GLU A 31 -10.73 18.11 -3.18
C GLU A 31 -11.25 16.67 -3.18
N ASP A 32 -11.74 16.14 -4.31
CA ASP A 32 -12.07 14.71 -4.44
C ASP A 32 -10.82 13.83 -4.25
N ARG A 33 -9.67 14.23 -4.81
CA ARG A 33 -8.40 13.53 -4.57
C ARG A 33 -7.91 13.68 -3.13
N ALA A 34 -8.07 14.84 -2.51
CA ALA A 34 -7.73 15.05 -1.11
C ALA A 34 -8.64 14.23 -0.19
N ASN A 35 -9.96 14.25 -0.40
CA ASN A 35 -10.94 13.44 0.33
C ASN A 35 -10.72 11.94 0.10
N ALA A 36 -10.36 11.49 -1.10
CA ALA A 36 -10.00 10.09 -1.34
C ALA A 36 -8.75 9.66 -0.56
N VAL A 37 -7.76 10.55 -0.43
CA VAL A 37 -6.56 10.33 0.41
C VAL A 37 -6.88 10.45 1.90
N GLN A 38 -7.77 11.35 2.30
CA GLN A 38 -8.16 11.61 3.69
C GLN A 38 -9.15 10.58 4.22
N GLY A 39 -9.94 9.94 3.36
CA GLY A 39 -10.69 8.71 3.68
C GLY A 39 -9.80 7.49 3.96
N LEU A 40 -8.49 7.59 3.67
CA LEU A 40 -7.45 6.65 4.09
C LEU A 40 -6.58 7.18 5.24
N ALA A 41 -6.74 8.44 5.66
CA ALA A 41 -5.98 9.03 6.75
C ALA A 41 -6.74 8.86 8.08
N PRO A 42 -6.20 8.14 9.08
CA PRO A 42 -6.79 8.16 10.41
C PRO A 42 -6.64 9.58 10.99
N SER A 43 -7.76 10.16 11.44
CA SER A 43 -7.78 11.46 12.12
C SER A 43 -6.91 11.44 13.37
N GLY A 44 -5.67 11.93 13.27
CA GLY A 44 -4.78 12.04 14.43
C GLY A 44 -3.29 11.92 14.19
N VAL A 45 -2.70 12.72 13.28
CA VAL A 45 -1.28 13.09 13.37
C VAL A 45 -1.10 14.57 13.04
N ALA A 46 -0.34 15.27 13.89
CA ALA A 46 -0.08 16.70 13.77
C ALA A 46 0.98 16.99 12.68
N ALA A 47 1.12 18.28 12.36
CA ALA A 47 2.08 18.81 11.38
C ALA A 47 3.55 18.35 11.62
N PRO A 48 4.38 18.26 10.56
CA PRO A 48 5.69 17.63 10.65
C PRO A 48 6.68 18.48 11.45
N GLN A 49 7.18 17.94 12.57
CA GLN A 49 8.38 18.46 13.21
C GLN A 49 9.62 17.85 12.56
N MET A 50 10.37 18.67 11.81
CA MET A 50 11.71 18.31 11.36
C MET A 50 12.65 18.27 12.57
N ALA A 51 13.08 17.07 12.99
CA ALA A 51 14.26 16.90 13.84
C ALA A 51 14.89 15.52 13.63
N THR A 52 16.16 15.55 13.23
CA THR A 52 17.11 14.43 13.16
C THR A 52 17.11 13.52 14.40
N GLY A 53 16.99 12.20 14.23
CA GLY A 53 17.22 11.26 15.34
C GLY A 53 16.80 9.81 15.08
N PHE A 54 17.78 8.96 14.79
CA PHE A 54 17.91 7.53 15.15
C PHE A 54 16.67 6.76 15.70
N VAL A 55 16.22 5.77 14.91
CA VAL A 55 15.43 4.52 15.16
C VAL A 55 14.81 4.28 16.58
N PRO A 56 13.52 3.85 16.68
CA PRO A 56 12.67 4.16 17.84
C PRO A 56 12.68 3.15 19.01
N ALA A 57 12.25 3.65 20.18
CA ALA A 57 11.94 2.84 21.37
C ALA A 57 10.46 2.41 21.41
N ALA A 58 10.19 1.20 21.89
CA ALA A 58 8.86 0.58 21.92
C ALA A 58 8.11 0.77 23.25
N ALA A 59 6.76 0.82 23.21
CA ALA A 59 5.80 0.49 24.29
C ALA A 59 4.33 0.67 23.81
N PRO A 60 3.29 0.14 24.50
CA PRO A 60 3.15 -1.24 24.98
C PRO A 60 1.74 -1.85 24.70
N LEU A 61 1.60 -3.15 24.97
CA LEU A 61 0.39 -3.99 24.88
C LEU A 61 -0.83 -3.48 25.70
N ARG A 62 -2.08 -3.52 25.16
CA ARG A 62 -3.31 -3.28 25.96
C ARG A 62 -4.56 -4.11 25.54
N LYS A 63 -4.82 -5.14 26.37
CA LYS A 63 -6.04 -5.91 26.76
C LYS A 63 -7.41 -5.85 26.02
N GLU A 64 -8.10 -7.00 26.12
CA GLU A 64 -9.29 -7.53 25.41
C GLU A 64 -10.69 -7.13 25.94
N THR A 65 -11.74 -7.50 25.18
CA THR A 65 -13.13 -7.81 25.62
C THR A 65 -13.85 -8.71 24.57
N PRO A 66 -15.00 -9.40 24.86
CA PRO A 66 -15.14 -10.81 24.47
C PRO A 66 -16.39 -11.27 23.65
N PHE A 67 -16.21 -12.42 22.98
CA PHE A 67 -17.18 -13.51 22.67
C PHE A 67 -18.48 -13.23 21.85
N ASN A 68 -18.55 -13.82 20.63
CA ASN A 68 -19.64 -14.74 20.24
C ASN A 68 -19.21 -15.66 19.04
N ALA A 69 -19.87 -16.81 18.83
CA ALA A 69 -19.53 -17.84 17.83
C ALA A 69 -20.79 -18.31 17.05
N GLN A 70 -20.81 -19.15 16.00
CA GLN A 70 -19.97 -20.23 15.40
C GLN A 70 -20.08 -20.15 13.84
N PRO A 71 -19.64 -21.10 12.96
CA PRO A 71 -18.84 -22.34 13.12
C PRO A 71 -17.60 -22.49 12.17
N LYS A 72 -16.72 -23.45 12.48
CA LYS A 72 -15.57 -23.85 11.63
C LYS A 72 -15.96 -24.70 10.41
N PRO A 73 -15.26 -24.52 9.26
CA PRO A 73 -14.86 -25.63 8.39
C PRO A 73 -13.36 -25.92 8.57
N LYS A 74 -13.08 -26.96 9.38
CA LYS A 74 -11.90 -27.84 9.37
C LYS A 74 -10.56 -27.27 8.82
N LEU A 75 -9.89 -26.41 9.59
CA LEU A 75 -8.43 -26.22 9.44
C LEU A 75 -7.71 -27.52 9.83
N ILE A 76 -6.70 -27.94 9.07
CA ILE A 76 -5.80 -29.03 9.47
C ILE A 76 -4.90 -28.50 10.58
N GLN A 77 -5.23 -28.86 11.82
CA GLN A 77 -4.48 -28.45 13.00
C GLN A 77 -3.44 -29.52 13.36
N ALA A 78 -2.16 -29.16 13.21
CA ALA A 78 -1.02 -29.92 13.71
C ALA A 78 0.06 -28.96 14.22
N GLY A 79 -0.21 -28.31 15.34
CA GLY A 79 0.82 -27.73 16.20
C GLY A 79 1.03 -28.65 17.40
N PRO A 80 2.27 -28.91 17.85
CA PRO A 80 2.52 -29.60 19.10
C PRO A 80 2.60 -28.59 20.25
N GLU A 81 1.55 -28.55 21.07
CA GLU A 81 1.62 -28.07 22.45
C GLU A 81 2.47 -29.06 23.27
N GLN A 82 3.81 -28.96 23.22
CA GLN A 82 4.68 -29.70 24.13
C GLN A 82 5.83 -28.83 24.65
N GLY A 83 5.86 -28.68 25.98
CA GLY A 83 6.87 -27.88 26.67
C GLY A 83 8.25 -28.53 26.64
N GLY A 84 9.26 -27.70 26.42
CA GLY A 84 10.67 -28.07 26.41
C GLY A 84 11.46 -26.95 25.76
N GLY A 85 12.50 -26.45 26.43
CA GLY A 85 13.30 -25.32 25.94
C GLY A 85 14.22 -25.69 24.78
N VAL A 86 13.63 -26.10 23.65
CA VAL A 86 14.32 -26.44 22.41
C VAL A 86 13.96 -25.38 21.38
N LEU A 87 14.98 -24.72 20.84
CA LEU A 87 14.81 -23.78 19.74
C LEU A 87 14.15 -24.51 18.57
N VAL A 88 13.09 -23.93 17.99
CA VAL A 88 12.53 -24.43 16.73
C VAL A 88 13.67 -24.51 15.72
N ALA A 89 13.87 -25.70 15.15
CA ALA A 89 14.92 -25.91 14.16
C ALA A 89 14.78 -24.86 13.04
N PRO A 90 15.88 -24.26 12.55
CA PRO A 90 15.81 -23.29 11.46
C PRO A 90 14.97 -23.85 10.32
N ARG A 91 13.92 -23.13 9.92
CA ARG A 91 13.03 -23.58 8.85
C ARG A 91 13.87 -23.77 7.59
N GLU A 92 13.98 -25.00 7.12
CA GLU A 92 14.68 -25.30 5.88
C GLU A 92 14.03 -24.51 4.73
N PRO A 93 14.81 -24.06 3.73
CA PRO A 93 14.28 -23.27 2.63
C PRO A 93 13.34 -24.12 1.77
N ASP A 94 12.04 -24.04 2.07
CA ASP A 94 10.96 -24.65 1.31
C ASP A 94 11.10 -24.26 -0.16
N SER A 95 11.58 -25.15 -1.03
CA SER A 95 11.86 -24.82 -2.44
C SER A 95 10.60 -24.47 -3.27
N SER A 96 9.42 -24.55 -2.65
CA SER A 96 8.12 -24.13 -3.19
C SER A 96 7.62 -22.79 -2.60
N ALA A 97 8.39 -22.12 -1.74
CA ALA A 97 8.00 -20.83 -1.18
C ALA A 97 8.05 -19.71 -2.26
N PRO A 98 7.23 -18.65 -2.11
CA PRO A 98 7.17 -17.57 -3.09
C PRO A 98 8.54 -16.87 -3.23
N GLY A 99 9.02 -16.73 -4.47
CA GLY A 99 10.25 -16.00 -4.80
C GLY A 99 11.56 -16.77 -4.61
N GLU A 100 11.51 -18.02 -4.13
CA GLU A 100 12.72 -18.85 -3.98
C GLU A 100 13.44 -19.10 -5.31
N MET A 101 14.77 -19.17 -5.25
CA MET A 101 15.66 -19.20 -6.42
C MET A 101 15.37 -18.08 -7.44
N GLY A 102 14.86 -16.93 -6.98
CA GLY A 102 14.55 -15.78 -7.83
C GLY A 102 13.38 -15.98 -8.79
N ARG A 103 12.54 -17.02 -8.59
CA ARG A 103 11.38 -17.30 -9.45
C ARG A 103 10.33 -16.19 -9.35
N PRO A 104 9.65 -15.82 -10.45
CA PRO A 104 8.62 -14.80 -10.43
C PRO A 104 7.39 -15.26 -9.61
N VAL A 105 6.89 -14.40 -8.74
CA VAL A 105 5.62 -14.59 -8.03
C VAL A 105 4.51 -13.94 -8.84
N ILE A 106 3.64 -14.77 -9.42
CA ILE A 106 2.54 -14.34 -10.29
C ILE A 106 1.24 -14.41 -9.49
N LEU A 107 0.53 -13.28 -9.36
CA LEU A 107 -0.77 -13.26 -8.74
C LEU A 107 -1.84 -13.87 -9.68
N PRO A 108 -2.83 -14.63 -9.16
CA PRO A 108 -3.96 -15.08 -9.96
C PRO A 108 -4.81 -13.88 -10.39
N THR A 109 -5.40 -13.94 -11.59
CA THR A 109 -6.25 -12.86 -12.13
C THR A 109 -7.50 -12.61 -11.28
N ASN A 110 -7.99 -13.63 -10.58
CA ASN A 110 -9.15 -13.55 -9.70
C ASN A 110 -8.72 -13.18 -8.27
N LEU A 111 -8.40 -11.91 -8.04
CA LEU A 111 -8.10 -11.38 -6.70
C LEU A 111 -9.37 -10.99 -5.95
N THR A 112 -9.37 -11.17 -4.63
CA THR A 112 -10.38 -10.52 -3.77
C THR A 112 -10.18 -9.01 -3.79
N ALA A 113 -11.26 -8.25 -3.57
CA ALA A 113 -11.21 -6.79 -3.57
C ALA A 113 -10.20 -6.22 -2.54
N GLU A 114 -10.09 -6.89 -1.39
CA GLU A 114 -9.13 -6.57 -0.33
C GLU A 114 -7.67 -6.73 -0.80
N ILE A 115 -7.33 -7.86 -1.43
CA ILE A 115 -5.98 -8.08 -1.95
C ILE A 115 -5.67 -7.11 -3.09
N LYS A 116 -6.63 -6.84 -3.98
CA LYS A 116 -6.44 -5.84 -5.04
C LYS A 116 -6.11 -4.47 -4.44
N LYS A 117 -6.84 -4.04 -3.39
CA LYS A 117 -6.55 -2.78 -2.69
C LYS A 117 -5.13 -2.77 -2.11
N LEU A 118 -4.70 -3.84 -1.43
CA LEU A 118 -3.33 -3.94 -0.89
C LEU A 118 -2.24 -3.86 -1.98
N VAL A 119 -2.49 -4.44 -3.16
CA VAL A 119 -1.60 -4.32 -4.32
C VAL A 119 -1.58 -2.88 -4.83
N ASP A 120 -2.74 -2.25 -5.06
CA ASP A 120 -2.84 -0.87 -5.53
C ASP A 120 -2.18 0.12 -4.55
N ASP A 121 -2.45 -0.01 -3.24
CA ASP A 121 -1.87 0.80 -2.16
C ASP A 121 -0.34 0.61 -2.09
N GLY A 122 0.15 -0.63 -2.26
CA GLY A 122 1.58 -0.94 -2.29
C GLY A 122 2.31 -0.24 -3.45
N TRP A 123 1.69 -0.24 -4.64
CA TRP A 123 2.18 0.49 -5.81
C TRP A 123 2.19 2.01 -5.61
N LEU A 124 1.13 2.58 -5.03
CA LEU A 124 1.03 4.02 -4.78
C LEU A 124 2.11 4.53 -3.82
N ASN A 125 2.45 3.76 -2.78
CA ASN A 125 3.40 4.17 -1.76
C ASN A 125 4.87 3.90 -2.13
N ASN A 126 5.16 2.86 -2.90
CA ASN A 126 6.54 2.39 -3.13
C ASN A 126 6.98 2.35 -4.61
N ALA A 127 6.05 2.57 -5.56
CA ALA A 127 6.29 2.36 -7.00
C ALA A 127 6.73 0.94 -7.41
N PHE A 128 6.51 -0.06 -6.55
CA PHE A 128 6.63 -1.48 -6.85
C PHE A 128 5.53 -2.28 -6.12
N ASN A 129 5.36 -3.56 -6.48
CA ASN A 129 4.36 -4.42 -5.85
C ASN A 129 4.82 -4.88 -4.45
N GLN A 130 4.56 -4.05 -3.44
CA GLN A 130 4.88 -4.37 -2.05
C GLN A 130 4.23 -5.67 -1.58
N TYR A 131 2.94 -5.89 -1.90
CA TYR A 131 2.22 -7.10 -1.49
C TYR A 131 2.92 -8.40 -1.94
N VAL A 132 3.53 -8.41 -3.14
CA VAL A 132 4.36 -9.54 -3.58
C VAL A 132 5.67 -9.63 -2.79
N SER A 133 6.31 -8.51 -2.48
CA SER A 133 7.51 -8.50 -1.63
C SER A 133 7.23 -9.05 -0.23
N ASP A 134 6.06 -8.75 0.34
CA ASP A 134 5.66 -9.19 1.68
C ASP A 134 5.31 -10.69 1.73
N LEU A 135 4.98 -11.31 0.58
CA LEU A 135 4.81 -12.77 0.45
C LEU A 135 6.14 -13.52 0.28
N ILE A 136 7.22 -12.82 -0.10
CA ILE A 136 8.53 -13.41 -0.38
C ILE A 136 9.39 -13.40 0.89
N SER A 137 10.10 -14.50 1.15
CA SER A 137 11.01 -14.58 2.30
C SER A 137 12.10 -13.51 2.23
N VAL A 138 12.35 -12.81 3.35
CA VAL A 138 13.50 -11.92 3.53
C VAL A 138 14.83 -12.69 3.38
N HIS A 139 14.82 -13.99 3.66
CA HIS A 139 15.96 -14.90 3.53
C HIS A 139 15.86 -15.81 2.29
N ARG A 140 15.17 -15.36 1.22
CA ARG A 140 15.05 -16.17 -0.01
C ARG A 140 16.42 -16.55 -0.59
N THR A 141 16.48 -17.73 -1.17
CA THR A 141 17.62 -18.20 -1.96
C THR A 141 17.62 -17.55 -3.36
N LEU A 142 18.81 -17.40 -3.93
CA LEU A 142 19.01 -16.94 -5.30
C LEU A 142 20.05 -17.85 -5.99
N PRO A 143 19.93 -18.12 -7.30
CA PRO A 143 21.01 -18.73 -8.08
C PRO A 143 22.20 -17.77 -8.12
N ASP A 144 23.40 -18.34 -8.16
CA ASP A 144 24.63 -17.56 -8.35
C ASP A 144 24.66 -16.98 -9.78
N PRO A 145 24.68 -15.63 -9.96
CA PRO A 145 24.65 -15.01 -11.28
C PRO A 145 26.05 -14.84 -11.89
N ARG A 146 27.11 -15.29 -11.21
CA ARG A 146 28.50 -15.08 -11.64
C ARG A 146 28.90 -16.08 -12.74
N ASP A 147 29.60 -15.60 -13.75
CA ASP A 147 30.29 -16.46 -14.71
C ASP A 147 31.34 -17.32 -13.98
N PRO A 148 31.57 -18.57 -14.42
CA PRO A 148 32.43 -19.50 -13.70
C PRO A 148 33.89 -19.04 -13.64
N TRP A 149 34.46 -18.60 -14.77
CA TRP A 149 35.81 -18.01 -14.93
C TRP A 149 36.03 -17.59 -16.38
#